data_AF-A0A0M2VGJ1-F1
#
_entry.id   AF-A0A0M2VGJ1-F1
#
_cell.length_a   1.000
_cell.length_b   1.000
_cell.length_c   1.000
_cell.angle_alpha   90.00
_cell.angle_beta   90.00
_cell.angle_gamma   90.00
#
_symmetry.space_group_name_H-M   'P 1'
#
loop_
_entity.id
_entity.type
_entity.pdbx_description
1 polymer ?
#
loop_
_entity_poly.entity_id
_entity_poly.type
_entity_poly.pdbx_seq_one_letter_code
_entity_poly.pdbx_strand_id
1 'polypeptide(L)'
;MKTILKPCCAIKLLAACLVMLSLSGCASIEPWVKPYQRAELADPIMAFGRHPVALQHSAHVRDSREAAKGADGSGGGGCGCN
;
A
#
# COMPACT_ATOMS: atom_id res chain seq x y z
N MET A 1 -37.00 -19.44 -31.44
CA MET A 1 -36.93 -18.67 -30.19
C MET A 1 -35.52 -18.11 -30.06
N LYS A 2 -35.30 -16.87 -30.52
CA LYS A 2 -33.97 -16.22 -30.51
C LYS A 2 -33.98 -15.19 -29.39
N THR A 3 -33.17 -15.40 -28.35
CA THR A 3 -32.92 -14.42 -27.29
C THR A 3 -32.16 -13.25 -27.90
N ILE A 4 -32.88 -12.19 -28.30
CA ILE A 4 -32.29 -10.91 -28.69
C ILE A 4 -31.84 -10.21 -27.41
N LEU A 5 -30.69 -10.65 -26.88
CA LEU A 5 -30.00 -9.94 -25.81
C LEU A 5 -29.43 -8.66 -26.45
N LYS A 6 -30.06 -7.53 -26.13
CA LYS A 6 -29.69 -6.21 -26.65
C LYS A 6 -28.22 -5.92 -26.29
N PRO A 7 -27.38 -5.47 -27.24
CA PRO A 7 -25.96 -5.17 -26.98
C PRO A 7 -25.78 -4.08 -25.92
N CYS A 8 -26.72 -3.12 -25.84
CA CYS A 8 -26.75 -2.12 -24.77
C CYS A 8 -26.97 -2.69 -23.36
N CYS A 9 -27.62 -3.86 -23.22
CA CYS A 9 -27.84 -4.48 -21.91
C CYS A 9 -26.61 -5.26 -21.44
N ALA A 10 -25.95 -5.95 -22.38
CA ALA A 10 -24.71 -6.67 -22.11
C ALA A 10 -23.55 -5.72 -21.73
N ILE A 11 -23.42 -4.58 -22.41
CA ILE A 11 -22.40 -3.56 -22.07
C ILE A 11 -22.65 -2.96 -20.68
N LYS A 12 -23.91 -2.71 -20.31
CA LYS A 12 -24.27 -2.23 -18.97
C LYS A 12 -23.95 -3.24 -17.87
N LEU A 13 -24.20 -4.52 -18.10
CA LEU A 13 -23.85 -5.60 -17.18
C LEU A 13 -22.33 -5.74 -17.00
N LEU A 14 -21.57 -5.65 -18.09
CA LEU A 14 -20.11 -5.76 -18.05
C LEU A 14 -19.46 -4.56 -17.33
N ALA A 15 -19.97 -3.35 -17.57
CA ALA A 15 -19.56 -2.15 -16.84
C ALA A 15 -19.90 -2.24 -15.34
N ALA A 16 -21.08 -2.75 -14.98
CA ALA A 16 -21.46 -2.95 -13.58
C ALA A 16 -20.56 -3.97 -12.87
N CYS A 17 -20.22 -5.10 -13.52
CA CYS A 17 -19.24 -6.05 -12.99
C CYS A 17 -17.85 -5.42 -12.79
N LEU A 18 -17.39 -4.59 -13.73
CA LEU A 18 -16.09 -3.92 -13.62
C LEU A 18 -16.03 -2.97 -12.41
N VAL A 19 -17.12 -2.23 -12.17
CA VAL A 19 -17.26 -1.35 -10.99
C VAL A 19 -17.30 -2.16 -9.70
N MET A 20 -17.98 -3.31 -9.67
CA MET A 20 -18.00 -4.16 -8.47
C MET A 20 -16.62 -4.76 -8.15
N LEU A 21 -15.81 -5.08 -9.17
CA LEU A 21 -14.43 -5.57 -8.97
C LEU A 21 -13.49 -4.48 -8.44
N SER A 22 -13.67 -3.21 -8.81
CA SER A 22 -12.80 -2.13 -8.31
C SER A 22 -13.04 -1.80 -6.83
N LEU A 23 -14.17 -2.23 -6.26
CA LEU A 23 -14.48 -2.07 -4.83
C LEU A 23 -13.89 -3.18 -3.94
N SER A 24 -13.24 -4.21 -4.51
CA SER A 24 -12.67 -5.32 -3.71
C SER A 24 -11.43 -4.92 -2.88
N GLY A 25 -10.92 -3.69 -3.03
CA GLY A 25 -9.80 -3.16 -2.23
C GLY A 25 -10.15 -2.84 -0.77
N CYS A 26 -11.44 -2.73 -0.42
CA CYS A 26 -11.90 -2.54 0.97
C CYS A 26 -12.19 -3.85 1.70
N ALA A 27 -11.96 -5.01 1.08
CA ALA A 27 -12.11 -6.27 1.77
C ALA A 27 -10.98 -6.42 2.79
N SER A 28 -11.34 -6.63 4.07
CA SER A 28 -10.39 -6.97 5.12
C SER A 28 -9.71 -8.28 4.75
N ILE A 29 -8.45 -8.21 4.32
CA ILE A 29 -7.68 -9.39 3.95
C ILE A 29 -7.15 -10.02 5.26
N GLU A 30 -7.71 -11.17 5.60
CA GLU A 30 -7.25 -11.97 6.72
C GLU A 30 -6.27 -13.05 6.21
N PRO A 31 -5.14 -13.26 6.90
CA PRO A 31 -4.76 -12.69 8.21
C PRO A 31 -3.93 -11.40 8.08
N TRP A 32 -4.31 -10.34 8.80
CA TRP A 32 -3.43 -9.18 8.99
C TRP A 32 -2.21 -9.57 9.83
N VAL A 33 -1.06 -8.94 9.56
CA VAL A 33 0.12 -9.06 10.43
C VAL A 33 -0.21 -8.39 11.76
N LYS A 34 -0.08 -9.12 12.86
CA LYS A 34 -0.37 -8.57 14.19
C LYS A 34 0.64 -7.46 14.51
N PRO A 35 0.28 -6.41 15.27
CA PRO A 35 1.17 -5.28 15.49
C PRO A 35 2.57 -5.62 15.99
N TYR A 36 2.70 -6.66 16.80
CA TYR A 36 3.96 -7.16 17.34
C TYR A 36 4.77 -8.04 16.36
N GLN A 37 4.15 -8.53 15.28
CA GLN A 37 4.81 -9.27 14.20
C GLN A 37 5.30 -8.36 13.07
N ARG A 38 4.94 -7.07 13.09
CA ARG A 38 5.39 -6.11 12.06
C ARG A 38 6.90 -5.98 11.97
N ALA A 39 7.61 -6.18 13.09
CA ALA A 39 9.08 -6.18 13.10
C ALA A 39 9.69 -7.34 12.29
N GLU A 40 8.99 -8.47 12.17
CA GLU A 40 9.45 -9.61 11.36
C GLU A 40 9.34 -9.34 9.86
N LEU A 41 8.44 -8.43 9.46
CA LEU A 41 8.30 -8.01 8.07
C LEU A 41 9.48 -7.14 7.62
N ALA A 42 10.16 -6.45 8.56
CA ALA A 42 11.24 -5.52 8.28
C ALA A 42 12.63 -6.13 8.58
N ASP A 43 13.11 -7.01 7.70
CA ASP A 43 14.47 -7.58 7.80
C ASP A 43 15.54 -6.46 7.78
N PRO A 44 16.54 -6.49 8.69
CA PRO A 44 17.67 -5.56 8.68
C PRO A 44 18.36 -5.38 7.32
N ILE A 45 18.34 -6.38 6.44
CA ILE A 45 18.92 -6.30 5.08
C ILE A 45 18.16 -5.31 4.18
N MET A 46 16.87 -5.06 4.44
CA MET A 46 16.05 -4.15 3.65
C MET A 46 16.23 -2.68 4.03
N ALA A 47 17.17 -2.36 4.93
CA ALA A 47 17.46 -0.99 5.31
C ALA A 47 17.92 -0.16 4.10
N PHE A 48 17.36 1.04 3.93
CA PHE A 48 17.63 1.92 2.78
C PHE A 48 19.07 2.44 2.68
N GLY A 49 19.92 2.20 3.68
CA GLY A 49 21.33 2.54 3.59
C GLY A 49 22.18 1.92 4.68
N ARG A 50 23.49 1.91 4.40
CA ARG A 50 24.51 1.25 5.21
C ARG A 50 24.78 1.94 6.55
N HIS A 51 24.57 3.26 6.62
CA HIS A 51 24.98 4.08 7.76
C HIS A 51 23.76 4.71 8.44
N PRO A 52 23.21 4.09 9.49
CA PRO A 52 21.97 4.56 10.11
C PRO A 52 22.09 5.97 10.70
N VAL A 53 23.25 6.31 11.30
CA VAL A 53 23.48 7.65 11.89
C VAL A 53 23.41 8.76 10.83
N ALA A 54 24.00 8.54 9.65
CA ALA A 54 23.98 9.51 8.56
C ALA A 54 22.56 9.68 7.98
N LEU A 55 21.80 8.58 7.89
CA LEU A 55 20.41 8.63 7.42
C LEU A 55 19.52 9.41 8.39
N GLN A 56 19.65 9.19 9.70
CA GLN A 56 18.89 9.93 10.71
C GLN A 56 19.20 11.43 10.71
N HIS A 57 20.47 11.80 10.48
CA HIS A 57 20.84 13.21 10.30
C HIS A 57 20.14 13.83 9.08
N SER A 58 20.19 13.18 7.91
CA SER A 58 19.54 13.65 6.70
C SER A 58 18.01 13.73 6.83
N ALA A 59 17.41 12.74 7.50
CA ALA A 59 15.98 12.73 7.85
C ALA A 59 15.61 13.96 8.69
N HIS A 60 16.36 14.24 9.76
CA HIS A 60 16.14 15.40 10.61
C HIS A 60 16.23 16.74 9.86
N VAL A 61 17.19 16.86 8.93
CA VAL A 61 17.31 18.04 8.06
C VAL A 61 16.07 18.18 7.18
N ARG A 62 15.59 17.09 6.57
CA ARG A 62 14.39 17.09 5.71
C ARG A 62 13.12 17.43 6.49
N ASP A 63 12.97 16.88 7.67
CA ASP A 63 11.86 17.19 8.58
C ASP A 63 11.82 18.68 8.91
N SER A 64 12.99 19.27 9.19
CA SER A 64 13.12 20.66 9.62
C SER A 64 13.00 21.65 8.46
N ARG A 65 13.53 21.31 7.28
CA ARG A 65 13.65 22.24 6.15
C ARG A 65 12.61 22.04 5.05
N GLU A 66 12.09 20.84 4.91
CA GLU A 66 11.21 20.45 3.80
C GLU A 66 9.82 20.04 4.30
N ALA A 67 9.54 20.19 5.60
CA ALA A 67 8.30 19.74 6.24
C ALA A 67 7.98 18.25 5.93
N ALA A 68 9.01 17.43 5.72
CA ALA A 68 8.88 16.03 5.32
C ALA A 68 8.61 15.07 6.49
N LYS A 69 8.05 15.57 7.59
CA LYS A 69 7.84 14.78 8.81
C LYS A 69 6.92 13.60 8.52
N GLY A 70 7.44 12.39 8.74
CA GLY A 70 6.72 11.14 8.47
C GLY A 70 6.94 10.57 7.06
N ALA A 71 7.77 11.20 6.23
CA ALA A 71 8.10 10.69 4.88
C ALA A 71 9.03 9.46 4.91
N ASP A 72 9.88 9.33 5.94
CA ASP A 72 10.86 8.23 6.04
C ASP A 72 10.26 6.89 6.50
N GLY A 73 8.93 6.81 6.66
CA GLY A 73 8.22 5.58 7.03
C GLY A 73 8.34 5.18 8.50
N SER A 74 7.88 3.97 8.83
CA SER A 74 8.07 3.39 10.16
C SER A 74 9.41 2.68 10.26
N GLY A 75 10.05 2.71 11.44
CA GLY A 75 11.42 2.23 11.63
C GLY A 75 11.62 0.78 11.18
N GLY A 76 12.51 0.58 10.22
CA GLY A 76 12.77 -0.72 9.59
C GLY A 76 13.16 -0.56 8.11
N GLY A 77 13.41 -1.67 7.43
CA GLY A 77 13.56 -1.72 5.97
C GLY A 77 12.25 -2.07 5.27
N GLY A 78 12.11 -1.72 3.98
CA GLY A 78 10.93 -2.05 3.16
C GLY A 78 9.94 -0.90 2.93
N CYS A 79 8.79 -1.16 2.30
CA CYS A 79 7.82 -0.13 1.88
C CYS A 79 7.01 0.54 3.01
N GLY A 80 7.43 0.38 4.27
CA GLY A 80 6.96 1.21 5.38
C GLY A 80 5.49 1.05 5.76
N CYS A 81 4.78 0.02 5.29
CA CYS A 81 3.40 -0.23 5.68
C CYS A 81 3.30 -0.52 7.19
N ASN A 82 2.77 0.44 7.95
CA ASN A 82 2.22 0.23 9.29
C ASN A 82 0.70 0.17 9.19
#